data_AF-A0A5C5Y4G4-F1
#
_entry.id   AF-A0A5C5Y4G4-F1
#
_cell.length_a   1.000
_cell.length_b   1.000
_cell.length_c   1.000
_cell.angle_alpha   90.00
_cell.angle_beta   90.00
_cell.angle_gamma   90.00
#
_symmetry.space_group_name_H-M   'P 1'
#
loop_
_entity.id
_entity.type
_entity.pdbx_description
1 polymer ?
#
loop_
_entity_poly.entity_id
_entity_poly.type
_entity_poly.pdbx_seq_one_letter_code
_entity_poly.pdbx_strand_id
1 'polypeptide(L)'
;MNTPPQFQARQVMQSRLVTIIAFAVAAVVILLTITSLPSLSSDHLGGSMLMAHMAASGALVFGLPLLAVVGFSKMVHPTTSNRRQRFGFWLVLITGWVTIATVFACMLPMFGTEAMHELMWIHGIAGFAMVPAAAVLCFGLVWIRKESNRSSNPG
;
A
#
# COMPACT_ATOMS: atom_id res chain seq x y z
N MET A 1 -33.62 13.65 3.31
CA MET A 1 -33.74 12.38 4.07
C MET A 1 -32.53 12.25 4.97
N ASN A 2 -32.72 12.24 6.30
CA ASN A 2 -31.61 12.05 7.24
C ASN A 2 -31.20 10.57 7.23
N THR A 3 -29.92 10.29 7.05
CA THR A 3 -29.40 8.93 7.20
C THR A 3 -29.58 8.47 8.65
N PRO A 4 -30.04 7.22 8.90
CA PRO A 4 -30.20 6.74 10.25
C PRO A 4 -28.85 6.75 10.99
N PRO A 5 -28.80 7.07 12.30
CA PRO A 5 -27.56 7.27 13.07
C PRO A 5 -26.61 6.05 13.01
N GLN A 6 -27.17 4.84 12.94
CA GLN A 6 -26.41 3.59 12.76
C GLN A 6 -25.58 3.52 11.48
N PHE A 7 -26.02 4.14 10.38
CA PHE A 7 -25.26 4.16 9.12
C PHE A 7 -24.09 5.14 9.19
N GLN A 8 -24.26 6.27 9.88
CA GLN A 8 -23.21 7.26 10.06
C GLN A 8 -22.06 6.68 10.90
N ALA A 9 -22.38 5.99 12.01
CA ALA A 9 -21.37 5.36 12.87
C ALA A 9 -20.51 4.33 12.11
N ARG A 10 -21.13 3.48 11.28
CA ARG A 10 -20.42 2.50 10.44
C ARG A 10 -19.49 3.17 9.43
N GLN A 11 -19.91 4.25 8.78
CA GLN A 11 -19.08 4.97 7.80
C GLN A 11 -17.85 5.63 8.44
N VAL A 12 -18.00 6.20 9.64
CA VAL A 12 -16.88 6.77 10.40
C VAL A 12 -15.90 5.68 10.83
N MET A 13 -16.40 4.57 11.36
CA MET A 13 -15.58 3.42 11.75
C MET A 13 -14.80 2.85 10.56
N GLN A 14 -15.48 2.61 9.44
CA GLN A 14 -14.84 2.13 8.20
C GLN A 14 -13.77 3.11 7.71
N SER A 15 -14.05 4.41 7.73
CA SER A 15 -13.08 5.42 7.31
C SER A 15 -11.82 5.44 8.18
N ARG A 16 -11.97 5.24 9.50
CA ARG A 16 -10.84 5.13 10.43
C ARG A 16 -10.03 3.87 10.17
N LEU A 17 -10.70 2.73 10.00
CA LEU A 17 -10.05 1.45 9.69
C LEU A 17 -9.22 1.53 8.40
N VAL A 18 -9.80 2.02 7.31
CA VAL A 18 -9.07 2.19 6.03
C VAL A 18 -7.85 3.08 6.21
N THR A 19 -7.97 4.16 6.99
CA THR A 19 -6.86 5.09 7.23
C THR A 19 -5.75 4.40 8.02
N ILE A 20 -6.08 3.69 9.09
CA ILE A 20 -5.11 2.95 9.92
C ILE A 20 -4.38 1.90 9.08
N ILE A 21 -5.13 1.09 8.32
CA ILE A 21 -4.56 0.04 7.47
C ILE A 21 -3.64 0.67 6.39
N ALA A 22 -4.07 1.76 5.75
CA ALA A 22 -3.25 2.43 4.74
C ALA A 22 -1.93 2.97 5.31
N PHE A 23 -1.94 3.57 6.51
CA PHE A 23 -0.72 4.01 7.17
C PHE A 23 0.16 2.85 7.62
N ALA A 24 -0.42 1.74 8.10
CA ALA A 24 0.33 0.55 8.44
C ALA A 24 1.01 -0.05 7.20
N VAL A 25 0.30 -0.17 6.08
CA VAL A 25 0.87 -0.59 4.79
C VAL A 25 1.98 0.36 4.35
N ALA A 26 1.78 1.67 4.43
CA ALA A 26 2.82 2.64 4.09
C ALA A 26 4.08 2.50 4.97
N ALA A 27 3.92 2.25 6.27
CA ALA A 27 5.04 2.00 7.17
C ALA A 27 5.81 0.71 6.79
N VAL A 28 5.10 -0.35 6.41
CA VAL A 28 5.70 -1.59 5.91
C VAL A 28 6.46 -1.33 4.60
N VAL A 29 5.89 -0.56 3.67
CA VAL A 29 6.55 -0.18 2.41
C VAL A 29 7.84 0.61 2.67
N ILE A 30 7.82 1.55 3.62
CA ILE A 30 9.02 2.30 4.03
C ILE A 30 10.08 1.34 4.58
N LEU A 31 9.71 0.42 5.47
CA LEU A 31 10.63 -0.57 6.03
C LEU A 31 11.23 -1.47 4.94
N LEU A 32 10.41 -1.95 4.01
CA LEU A 32 10.86 -2.74 2.86
C LEU A 32 11.83 -1.95 1.96
N THR A 33 11.56 -0.67 1.75
CA THR A 33 12.42 0.23 0.97
C THR A 33 13.77 0.42 1.65
N ILE A 34 13.78 0.70 2.96
CA ILE A 34 15.02 0.89 3.73
C ILE A 34 15.86 -0.39 3.69
N THR A 35 15.23 -1.54 3.92
CA THR A 35 15.91 -2.83 3.88
C THR A 35 16.40 -3.19 2.48
N SER A 36 15.84 -2.64 1.40
CA SER A 36 16.30 -2.86 0.02
C SER A 36 17.31 -1.81 -0.49
N LEU A 37 17.67 -0.79 0.29
CA LEU A 37 18.67 0.19 -0.17
C LEU A 37 20.05 -0.41 -0.46
N PRO A 38 20.59 -1.35 0.34
CA PRO A 38 21.91 -1.93 0.07
C PRO A 38 22.01 -2.65 -1.27
N SER A 39 20.91 -3.21 -1.79
CA SER A 39 20.93 -3.89 -3.09
C SER A 39 21.16 -2.94 -4.27
N LEU A 40 21.11 -1.62 -4.05
CA LEU A 40 21.44 -0.62 -5.08
C LEU A 40 22.96 -0.40 -5.23
N SER A 41 23.76 -0.69 -4.18
CA SER A 41 25.19 -0.38 -4.14
C SER A 41 26.10 -1.55 -4.47
N SER A 42 25.61 -2.55 -5.22
CA SER A 42 26.31 -3.79 -5.63
C SER A 42 26.55 -4.85 -4.54
N ASP A 43 26.22 -4.57 -3.28
CA ASP A 43 26.22 -5.60 -2.24
C ASP A 43 24.91 -6.42 -2.28
N HIS A 44 25.04 -7.74 -2.29
CA HIS A 44 23.89 -8.63 -2.19
C HIS A 44 23.17 -8.44 -0.85
N LEU A 45 21.84 -8.54 -0.86
CA LEU A 45 21.03 -8.54 0.35
C LEU A 45 21.33 -9.79 1.20
N GLY A 46 22.27 -9.66 2.13
CA GLY A 46 22.68 -10.71 3.06
C GLY A 46 22.29 -10.42 4.51
N GLY A 47 22.23 -11.49 5.32
CA GLY A 47 22.16 -11.37 6.79
C GLY A 47 20.83 -10.84 7.34
N SER A 48 20.92 -9.98 8.36
CA SER A 48 19.76 -9.49 9.12
C SER A 48 18.82 -8.61 8.31
N MET A 49 19.34 -7.84 7.34
CA MET A 49 18.49 -7.02 6.47
C MET A 49 17.59 -7.86 5.57
N LEU A 50 18.11 -8.96 5.02
CA LEU A 50 17.30 -9.89 4.24
C LEU A 50 16.19 -10.49 5.10
N MET A 51 16.51 -10.94 6.32
CA MET A 51 15.51 -11.47 7.25
C MET A 51 14.42 -10.45 7.59
N ALA A 52 14.81 -9.19 7.84
CA ALA A 52 13.87 -8.10 8.09
C ALA A 52 12.99 -7.82 6.86
N HIS A 53 13.57 -7.83 5.65
CA HIS A 53 12.85 -7.65 4.40
C HIS A 53 11.82 -8.77 4.19
N MET A 54 12.21 -10.03 4.42
CA MET A 54 11.31 -11.18 4.29
C MET A 54 10.18 -11.15 5.33
N ALA A 55 10.48 -10.78 6.57
CA ALA A 55 9.48 -10.64 7.63
C ALA A 55 8.47 -9.51 7.32
N ALA A 56 8.96 -8.35 6.89
CA ALA A 56 8.12 -7.22 6.48
C ALA A 56 7.30 -7.55 5.22
N SER A 57 7.85 -8.36 4.31
CA SER A 57 7.14 -8.82 3.10
C SER A 57 5.91 -9.65 3.48
N GLY A 58 6.01 -10.52 4.49
CA GLY A 58 4.86 -11.25 5.02
C GLY A 58 3.74 -10.31 5.47
N ALA A 59 4.07 -9.24 6.20
CA ALA A 59 3.08 -8.24 6.61
C ALA A 59 2.42 -7.54 5.41
N LEU A 60 3.17 -7.26 4.34
CA LEU A 60 2.64 -6.66 3.12
C LEU A 60 1.69 -7.62 2.37
N VAL A 61 2.04 -8.90 2.26
CA VAL A 61 1.22 -9.94 1.59
C VAL A 61 -0.17 -10.05 2.21
N PHE A 62 -0.32 -9.87 3.52
CA PHE A 62 -1.64 -9.85 4.18
C PHE A 62 -2.26 -8.46 4.27
N GLY A 63 -1.45 -7.43 4.49
CA GLY A 63 -1.91 -6.05 4.63
C GLY A 63 -2.54 -5.50 3.36
N LEU A 64 -2.02 -5.88 2.18
CA LEU A 64 -2.48 -5.36 0.90
C LEU A 64 -3.86 -5.92 0.49
N PRO A 65 -4.15 -7.24 0.56
CA PRO A 65 -5.50 -7.77 0.41
C PRO A 65 -6.48 -7.23 1.45
N LEU A 66 -6.05 -7.07 2.71
CA LEU A 66 -6.90 -6.48 3.76
C LEU A 66 -7.28 -5.03 3.41
N LEU A 67 -6.30 -4.22 2.97
CA LEU A 67 -6.54 -2.86 2.48
C LEU A 67 -7.47 -2.88 1.27
N ALA A 68 -7.28 -3.82 0.34
CA ALA A 68 -8.14 -3.97 -0.82
C ALA A 68 -9.59 -4.22 -0.38
N VAL A 69 -9.86 -5.25 0.42
CA VAL A 69 -11.22 -5.62 0.85
C VAL A 69 -11.90 -4.51 1.65
N VAL A 70 -11.24 -3.98 2.67
CA VAL A 70 -11.83 -2.96 3.57
C VAL A 70 -11.98 -1.61 2.87
N GLY A 71 -11.03 -1.28 1.99
CA GLY A 71 -10.98 -0.03 1.24
C GLY A 71 -11.85 -0.02 -0.02
N PHE A 72 -12.15 -1.18 -0.61
CA PHE A 72 -12.76 -1.29 -1.94
C PHE A 72 -14.05 -0.48 -2.06
N SER A 73 -15.03 -0.71 -1.17
CA SER A 73 -16.31 -0.02 -1.22
C SER A 73 -16.16 1.50 -1.11
N LYS A 74 -15.27 2.00 -0.24
CA LYS A 74 -15.02 3.45 -0.10
C LYS A 74 -14.32 4.06 -1.31
N MET A 75 -13.36 3.32 -1.89
CA MET A 75 -12.48 3.82 -2.94
C MET A 75 -13.11 3.69 -4.33
N VAL A 76 -14.11 2.84 -4.52
CA VAL A 76 -14.84 2.72 -5.79
C VAL A 76 -15.88 3.84 -5.96
N HIS A 77 -16.52 4.30 -4.87
CA HIS A 77 -17.63 5.25 -4.97
C HIS A 77 -17.17 6.72 -5.09
N PRO A 78 -17.59 7.45 -6.17
CA PRO A 78 -17.37 8.89 -6.42
C PRO A 78 -17.56 9.82 -5.23
N THR A 79 -18.59 9.55 -4.45
CA THR A 79 -19.09 10.43 -3.40
C THR A 79 -18.32 10.32 -2.08
N THR A 80 -17.55 9.25 -1.87
CA THR A 80 -16.90 8.94 -0.58
C THR A 80 -15.37 9.07 -0.61
N SER A 81 -14.78 9.31 -1.77
CA SER A 81 -13.34 9.42 -1.95
C SER A 81 -12.97 10.49 -2.98
N ASN A 82 -11.81 11.13 -2.82
CA ASN A 82 -11.29 12.07 -3.81
C ASN A 82 -10.54 11.30 -4.92
N ARG A 83 -10.47 11.86 -6.14
CA ARG A 83 -9.73 11.30 -7.28
C ARG A 83 -8.28 10.94 -6.93
N ARG A 84 -7.58 11.78 -6.16
CA ARG A 84 -6.21 11.51 -5.69
C ARG A 84 -6.11 10.27 -4.81
N GLN A 85 -7.07 10.11 -3.89
CA GLN A 85 -7.12 8.99 -2.96
C GLN A 85 -7.38 7.67 -3.71
N ARG A 86 -8.32 7.68 -4.67
CA ARG A 86 -8.58 6.51 -5.53
C ARG A 86 -7.37 6.14 -6.36
N PHE A 87 -6.75 7.14 -6.97
CA PHE A 87 -5.58 6.94 -7.80
C PHE A 87 -4.43 6.32 -6.99
N GLY A 88 -4.12 6.87 -5.81
CA GLY A 88 -3.14 6.29 -4.90
C GLY A 88 -3.51 4.87 -4.45
N PHE A 89 -4.78 4.62 -4.13
CA PHE A 89 -5.26 3.28 -3.75
C PHE A 89 -5.02 2.25 -4.86
N TRP A 90 -5.43 2.55 -6.08
CA TRP A 90 -5.24 1.65 -7.22
C TRP A 90 -3.77 1.46 -7.56
N LEU A 91 -2.95 2.52 -7.51
CA LEU A 91 -1.51 2.38 -7.72
C LEU A 91 -0.86 1.47 -6.67
N VAL A 92 -1.19 1.63 -5.39
CA VAL A 92 -0.68 0.77 -4.32
C VAL A 92 -1.09 -0.67 -4.55
N LEU A 93 -2.36 -0.93 -4.92
CA LEU A 93 -2.81 -2.28 -5.20
C LEU A 93 -2.07 -2.89 -6.39
N ILE A 94 -1.98 -2.19 -7.52
CA ILE A 94 -1.35 -2.73 -8.74
C ILE A 94 0.13 -3.00 -8.50
N THR A 95 0.88 -2.01 -7.99
CA THR A 95 2.32 -2.20 -7.69
C THR A 95 2.53 -3.27 -6.63
N GLY A 96 1.72 -3.29 -5.59
CA GLY A 96 1.67 -4.34 -4.56
C GLY A 96 1.51 -5.74 -5.12
N TRP A 97 0.49 -5.94 -5.95
CA TRP A 97 0.21 -7.23 -6.58
C TRP A 97 1.35 -7.66 -7.50
N VAL A 98 1.93 -6.74 -8.28
CA VAL A 98 3.08 -7.05 -9.14
C VAL A 98 4.29 -7.46 -8.29
N THR A 99 4.64 -6.71 -7.24
CA THR A 99 5.74 -7.04 -6.33
C THR A 99 5.58 -8.42 -5.68
N ILE A 100 4.35 -8.75 -5.23
CA ILE A 100 4.04 -10.05 -4.63
C ILE A 100 4.13 -11.16 -5.68
N ALA A 101 3.52 -10.96 -6.85
CA ALA A 101 3.50 -11.95 -7.92
C ALA A 101 4.90 -12.29 -8.41
N THR A 102 5.79 -11.30 -8.59
CA THR A 102 7.16 -11.53 -9.05
C THR A 102 7.97 -12.34 -8.04
N VAL A 103 7.85 -12.06 -6.74
CA VAL A 103 8.60 -12.81 -5.72
C VAL A 103 8.14 -14.26 -5.63
N PHE A 104 6.83 -14.51 -5.71
CA PHE A 104 6.30 -15.88 -5.74
C PHE A 104 6.68 -16.60 -7.02
N ALA A 105 6.66 -15.93 -8.16
CA ALA A 105 7.12 -16.49 -9.43
C ALA A 105 8.61 -16.88 -9.36
N CYS A 106 9.48 -16.04 -8.79
CA CYS A 106 10.90 -16.37 -8.57
C CYS A 106 11.13 -17.62 -7.72
N MET A 107 10.18 -17.98 -6.84
CA MET A 107 10.29 -19.17 -5.99
C MET A 107 9.82 -20.45 -6.68
N LEU A 108 9.19 -20.36 -7.86
CA LEU A 108 8.75 -21.55 -8.60
C LEU A 108 9.96 -22.17 -9.33
N PRO A 109 10.17 -23.50 -9.22
CA PRO A 109 11.32 -24.19 -9.82
C PRO A 109 11.22 -24.36 -11.35
N MET A 110 10.38 -23.57 -12.01
CA MET A 110 10.10 -23.65 -13.44
C MET A 110 10.87 -22.62 -14.28
N PHE A 111 11.42 -21.58 -13.64
CA PHE A 111 12.13 -20.50 -14.32
C PHE A 111 13.64 -20.74 -14.31
N GLY A 112 14.28 -20.53 -15.46
CA GLY A 112 15.75 -20.53 -15.56
C GLY A 112 16.38 -19.31 -14.89
N THR A 113 17.71 -19.29 -14.80
CA THR A 113 18.49 -18.21 -14.16
C THR A 113 18.21 -16.83 -14.77
N GLU A 114 18.08 -16.74 -16.09
CA GLU A 114 17.79 -15.47 -16.78
C GLU A 114 16.42 -14.90 -16.38
N ALA A 115 15.39 -15.76 -16.40
CA ALA A 115 14.03 -15.37 -16.00
C ALA A 115 13.96 -14.96 -14.52
N MET A 116 14.75 -15.59 -13.64
CA MET A 116 14.86 -15.20 -12.24
C MET A 116 15.45 -13.78 -12.10
N HIS A 117 16.49 -13.43 -12.86
CA HIS A 117 17.06 -12.08 -12.83
C HIS A 117 16.07 -11.02 -13.34
N GLU A 118 15.36 -11.33 -14.42
CA GLU A 118 14.33 -10.44 -14.96
C GLU A 118 13.20 -10.21 -13.96
N LEU A 119 12.67 -11.28 -13.35
CA LEU A 119 11.63 -11.18 -12.32
C LEU A 119 12.12 -10.39 -11.09
N MET A 120 13.38 -10.55 -10.68
CA MET A 120 13.99 -9.78 -9.58
C MET A 120 14.12 -8.30 -9.92
N TRP A 121 14.46 -7.98 -11.17
CA TRP A 121 14.50 -6.60 -11.65
C TRP A 121 13.09 -5.96 -11.65
N ILE A 122 12.08 -6.68 -12.15
CA ILE A 122 10.68 -6.24 -12.11
C ILE A 122 10.21 -6.07 -10.65
N HIS A 123 10.56 -7.01 -9.77
CA HIS A 123 10.27 -6.93 -8.33
C HIS A 123 10.82 -5.64 -7.72
N GLY A 124 12.09 -5.31 -7.99
CA GLY A 124 12.71 -4.08 -7.52
C GLY A 124 11.98 -2.83 -8.01
N ILE A 125 11.71 -2.74 -9.31
CA ILE A 125 11.00 -1.58 -9.90
C ILE A 125 9.60 -1.44 -9.32
N ALA A 126 8.83 -2.53 -9.24
CA ALA A 126 7.47 -2.53 -8.69
C ALA A 126 7.48 -2.11 -7.21
N GLY A 127 8.44 -2.62 -6.43
CA GLY A 127 8.63 -2.27 -5.02
C GLY A 127 8.91 -0.77 -4.84
N PHE A 128 9.86 -0.21 -5.59
CA PHE A 128 10.17 1.22 -5.52
C PHE A 128 9.02 2.10 -6.05
N ALA A 129 8.28 1.66 -7.07
CA ALA A 129 7.11 2.36 -7.58
C ALA A 129 5.95 2.42 -6.56
N MET A 130 5.89 1.47 -5.63
CA MET A 130 4.89 1.45 -4.56
C MET A 130 5.10 2.57 -3.54
N VAL A 131 6.33 3.07 -3.37
CA VAL A 131 6.66 4.16 -2.43
C VAL A 131 5.92 5.46 -2.76
N PRO A 132 6.04 6.06 -3.97
CA PRO A 132 5.27 7.24 -4.32
C PRO A 132 3.77 6.95 -4.38
N ALA A 133 3.34 5.73 -4.74
CA ALA A 133 1.93 5.34 -4.71
C ALA A 133 1.34 5.42 -3.29
N ALA A 134 2.06 4.87 -2.30
CA ALA A 134 1.69 4.92 -0.89
C ALA A 134 1.67 6.36 -0.37
N ALA A 135 2.65 7.19 -0.77
CA ALA A 135 2.68 8.60 -0.43
C ALA A 135 1.45 9.36 -0.97
N VAL A 136 1.06 9.13 -2.22
CA VAL A 136 -0.14 9.73 -2.84
C VAL A 136 -1.41 9.30 -2.09
N LEU A 137 -1.52 8.02 -1.74
CA LEU A 137 -2.66 7.50 -0.97
C LEU A 137 -2.76 8.17 0.41
N CYS A 138 -1.65 8.20 1.17
CA CYS A 138 -1.58 8.82 2.49
C CYS A 138 -1.88 10.33 2.43
N PHE A 139 -1.34 11.03 1.43
CA PHE A 139 -1.62 12.45 1.22
C PHE A 139 -3.11 12.70 0.95
N GLY A 140 -3.73 11.88 0.09
CA GLY A 140 -5.17 11.94 -0.18
C GLY A 140 -6.03 11.74 1.06
N LEU A 141 -5.62 10.83 1.95
CA LEU A 141 -6.31 10.56 3.23
C LEU A 141 -6.20 11.71 4.23
N VAL A 142 -5.03 12.35 4.33
CA VAL A 142 -4.81 13.47 5.27
C VAL A 142 -5.50 14.75 4.81
N TRP A 143 -5.48 15.03 3.50
CA TRP A 143 -6.02 16.27 2.95
C TRP A 143 -7.52 16.43 3.22
N ILE A 144 -8.31 15.38 3.01
CA ILE A 144 -9.77 15.38 3.25
C ILE A 144 -10.10 15.68 4.72
N ARG A 145 -9.28 15.17 5.65
CA ARG A 145 -9.48 15.41 7.09
C ARG A 145 -9.30 16.88 7.46
N LYS A 146 -8.38 17.59 6.78
CA LYS A 146 -8.18 19.03 7.01
C LYS A 146 -9.34 19.87 6.49
N GLU A 147 -9.89 19.54 5.32
CA GLU A 147 -11.04 20.26 4.74
C GLU A 147 -12.29 20.12 5.63
N SER A 148 -12.57 18.90 6.11
CA SER A 148 -13.70 18.65 7.02
C SER A 148 -13.60 19.38 8.36
N ASN A 149 -12.40 19.62 8.88
CA ASN A 149 -12.22 20.34 10.14
C ASN A 149 -12.36 21.86 9.96
N ARG A 150 -12.06 22.40 8.78
CA ARG A 150 -12.19 23.83 8.48
C ARG A 150 -13.64 24.28 8.32
N SER A 151 -14.51 23.45 7.74
CA SER A 151 -15.93 23.79 7.55
C SER A 151 -16.74 23.81 8.85
N SER A 152 -16.31 23.06 9.86
CA SER A 152 -17.02 22.92 11.15
C SER A 152 -16.64 23.98 12.19
N ASN A 153 -15.67 24.84 11.88
CA ASN A 153 -15.24 25.93 12.75
C ASN A 153 -15.15 27.22 11.91
N PRO A 154 -16.29 27.75 11.44
CA PRO A 154 -16.31 29.08 10.84
C PRO A 154 -16.03 30.08 11.97
N GLY A 155 -14.81 30.62 11.98
CA GLY A 155 -14.49 31.78 12.80
C GLY A 155 -15.35 32.98 12.42
#